data_AF-A0A659R340-F1
#
_entry.id   AF-A0A659R340-F1
#
_cell.length_a   1.000
_cell.length_b   1.000
_cell.length_c   1.000
_cell.angle_alpha   90.00
_cell.angle_beta   90.00
_cell.angle_gamma   90.00
#
_symmetry.space_group_name_H-M   'P 1'
#
loop_
_entity.id
_entity.type
_entity.pdbx_description
1 polymer ?
#
loop_
_entity_poly.entity_id
_entity_poly.type
_entity_poly.pdbx_seq_one_letter_code
_entity_poly.pdbx_strand_id
1 'polypeptide(L)'
;FILNSGRSLVIVVNKWDGLSQEVKEQVKETLDFRLGFIDFARVHFISALHGSGVGNLFESVREAYDSSTRRVSTAMLTRIMTMAVEDHQPPLVRGRRVKLKYAHAGGYNPPIVVIHGNQVKELPDSYKRYLMNYFRKSLEVMGTPIRIQFKEGENPYANKRNTLTPTQMRKRKRLMKHIKKSK
;
A
#
# COMPACT_ATOMS: atom_id res chain seq x y z
N PHE A 1 -12.19 -8.49 10.41
CA PHE A 1 -13.45 -8.44 9.64
C PHE A 1 -13.65 -7.10 8.94
N ILE A 2 -13.62 -5.96 9.65
CA ILE A 2 -13.89 -4.63 9.06
C ILE A 2 -12.82 -4.16 8.04
N LEU A 3 -11.54 -4.43 8.29
CA LEU A 3 -10.48 -4.05 7.34
C LEU A 3 -10.59 -4.79 6.00
N ASN A 4 -11.11 -6.03 6.02
CA ASN A 4 -11.30 -6.84 4.81
C ASN A 4 -12.52 -6.41 3.99
N SER A 5 -13.52 -5.79 4.63
CA SER A 5 -14.71 -5.29 3.93
C SER A 5 -14.45 -4.00 3.16
N GLY A 6 -13.28 -3.36 3.34
CA GLY A 6 -12.89 -2.16 2.62
C GLY A 6 -13.79 -0.96 2.91
N ARG A 7 -14.43 -0.95 4.08
CA ARG A 7 -15.32 0.15 4.49
C ARG A 7 -14.54 1.21 5.25
N SER A 8 -15.06 2.44 5.19
CA SER A 8 -14.61 3.52 6.06
C SER A 8 -14.87 3.15 7.53
N LEU A 9 -13.94 3.52 8.40
CA LEU A 9 -13.92 3.15 9.81
C LEU A 9 -13.63 4.39 10.66
N VAL A 10 -14.44 4.55 11.70
CA VAL A 10 -14.23 5.50 12.79
C VAL A 10 -14.26 4.68 14.09
N ILE A 11 -13.28 4.91 14.97
CA ILE A 11 -13.18 4.21 16.25
C ILE A 11 -13.82 5.10 17.31
N VAL A 12 -14.68 4.50 18.13
CA VAL A 12 -15.41 5.21 19.18
C VAL A 12 -15.23 4.45 20.49
N VAL A 13 -14.68 5.13 21.49
CA VAL A 13 -14.54 4.66 22.86
C VAL A 13 -15.65 5.28 23.69
N ASN A 14 -16.64 4.48 24.05
CA ASN A 14 -17.80 4.92 24.82
C ASN A 14 -17.55 4.78 26.35
N LYS A 15 -18.39 5.41 27.17
CA LYS A 15 -18.35 5.44 28.64
C LYS A 15 -17.12 6.19 29.20
N TRP A 16 -16.80 7.33 28.62
CA TRP A 16 -15.59 8.09 28.96
C TRP A 16 -15.69 8.95 30.24
N ASP A 17 -16.88 9.02 30.83
CA ASP A 17 -17.31 10.16 31.65
C ASP A 17 -16.96 10.01 33.13
N GLY A 18 -16.77 8.76 33.57
CA GLY A 18 -16.43 8.39 34.95
C GLY A 18 -15.00 7.90 35.13
N LEU A 19 -14.12 8.07 34.14
CA LEU A 19 -12.75 7.56 34.20
C LEU A 19 -11.79 8.61 34.79
N SER A 20 -10.93 8.18 35.71
CA SER A 20 -9.81 8.98 36.21
C SER A 20 -8.77 9.23 35.11
N GLN A 21 -7.96 10.28 35.26
CA GLN A 21 -6.99 10.67 34.23
C GLN A 21 -5.95 9.58 33.96
N GLU A 22 -5.50 8.88 35.00
CA GLU A 22 -4.55 7.76 34.89
C GLU A 22 -5.12 6.60 34.05
N VAL A 23 -6.39 6.23 34.28
CA VAL A 23 -7.04 5.16 33.52
C VAL A 23 -7.27 5.59 32.07
N LYS A 24 -7.59 6.87 31.83
CA LYS A 24 -7.72 7.42 30.47
C LYS A 24 -6.42 7.29 29.68
N GLU A 25 -5.29 7.54 30.31
CA GLU A 25 -3.96 7.43 29.69
C GLU A 25 -3.61 5.97 29.37
N GLN A 26 -3.81 5.07 30.33
CA GLN A 26 -3.61 3.63 30.11
C GLN A 26 -4.48 3.07 28.98
N VAL A 27 -5.74 3.51 28.89
CA VAL A 27 -6.64 3.09 27.81
C VAL A 27 -6.16 3.59 26.45
N LYS A 28 -5.67 4.83 26.36
CA LYS A 28 -5.10 5.39 25.13
C LYS A 28 -3.87 4.60 24.68
N GLU A 29 -2.92 4.37 25.57
CA GLU A 29 -1.71 3.60 25.25
C GLU A 29 -2.04 2.17 24.83
N THR A 30 -2.98 1.52 25.52
CA THR A 30 -3.43 0.16 25.17
C THR A 30 -4.10 0.15 23.79
N LEU A 31 -4.87 1.18 23.47
CA LEU A 31 -5.56 1.30 22.20
C LEU A 31 -4.57 1.53 21.06
N ASP A 32 -3.59 2.42 21.24
CA ASP A 32 -2.55 2.68 20.26
C ASP A 32 -1.66 1.44 20.02
N PHE A 33 -1.28 0.73 21.08
CA PHE A 33 -0.46 -0.48 20.95
C PHE A 33 -1.21 -1.62 20.23
N ARG A 34 -2.49 -1.83 20.57
CA ARG A 34 -3.29 -2.92 19.99
C ARG A 34 -3.82 -2.59 18.60
N LEU A 35 -4.13 -1.32 18.32
CA LEU A 35 -4.75 -0.85 17.08
C LEU A 35 -3.78 -0.10 16.16
N GLY A 36 -2.46 -0.15 16.38
CA GLY A 36 -1.45 0.46 15.50
C GLY A 36 -1.42 -0.06 14.05
N PHE A 37 -2.33 -0.97 13.67
CA PHE A 37 -2.59 -1.34 12.27
C PHE A 37 -3.73 -0.51 11.64
N ILE A 38 -4.46 0.28 12.43
CA ILE A 38 -5.60 1.13 12.05
C ILE A 38 -5.22 2.61 12.20
N ASP A 39 -4.05 2.99 11.74
CA ASP A 39 -3.59 4.39 11.80
C ASP A 39 -4.52 5.36 11.03
N PHE A 40 -5.42 4.83 10.18
CA PHE A 40 -6.31 5.63 9.32
C PHE A 40 -7.64 5.99 9.97
N ALA A 41 -8.03 5.36 11.07
CA ALA A 41 -9.29 5.68 11.73
C ALA A 41 -9.07 6.77 12.78
N ARG A 42 -9.95 7.79 12.80
CA ARG A 42 -10.01 8.72 13.93
C ARG A 42 -10.60 8.02 15.15
N VAL A 43 -10.02 8.28 16.32
CA VAL A 43 -10.49 7.78 17.61
C VAL A 43 -11.27 8.90 18.31
N HIS A 44 -12.52 8.62 18.66
CA HIS A 44 -13.36 9.52 19.44
C HIS A 44 -13.65 8.93 20.81
N PHE A 45 -13.58 9.76 21.83
CA PHE A 45 -13.97 9.42 23.19
C PHE A 45 -15.31 10.07 23.49
N ILE A 46 -16.33 9.26 23.78
CA ILE A 46 -17.71 9.75 23.92
C ILE A 46 -18.39 9.25 25.20
N SER A 47 -19.39 10.03 25.62
CA SER A 47 -20.51 9.55 26.42
C SER A 47 -21.73 9.35 25.55
N ALA A 48 -22.23 8.12 25.43
CA ALA A 48 -23.57 7.93 24.91
C ALA A 48 -24.65 8.40 25.92
N LEU A 49 -24.36 8.34 27.22
CA LEU A 49 -25.33 8.66 28.28
C LEU A 49 -25.49 10.17 28.48
N HIS A 50 -24.40 10.92 28.40
CA HIS A 50 -24.36 12.37 28.62
C HIS A 50 -24.34 13.14 27.28
N GLY A 51 -24.27 12.43 26.14
CA GLY A 51 -24.22 13.03 24.80
C GLY A 51 -22.89 13.72 24.48
N SER A 52 -21.91 13.69 25.38
CA SER A 52 -20.61 14.33 25.19
C SER A 52 -19.82 13.65 24.06
N GLY A 53 -19.32 14.43 23.10
CA GLY A 53 -18.51 13.94 21.97
C GLY A 53 -19.29 13.32 20.81
N VAL A 54 -20.62 13.20 20.90
CA VAL A 54 -21.46 12.63 19.83
C VAL A 54 -21.50 13.54 18.59
N GLY A 55 -21.43 14.86 18.75
CA GLY A 55 -21.39 15.81 17.62
C GLY A 55 -20.18 15.59 16.70
N ASN A 56 -19.01 15.38 17.28
CA ASN A 56 -17.74 15.20 16.54
C ASN A 56 -17.72 13.91 15.71
N LEU A 57 -18.53 12.92 16.10
CA LEU A 57 -18.65 11.66 15.36
C LEU A 57 -19.18 11.90 13.94
N PHE A 58 -20.21 12.74 13.79
CA PHE A 58 -20.83 13.01 12.49
C PHE A 58 -19.86 13.69 11.52
N GLU A 59 -19.05 14.63 12.01
CA GLU A 59 -18.02 15.29 11.22
C GLU A 59 -16.99 14.28 10.68
N SER A 60 -16.51 13.39 11.56
CA SER A 60 -15.53 12.37 11.16
C SER A 60 -16.09 11.32 10.22
N VAL A 61 -17.37 10.97 10.35
CA VAL A 61 -18.04 10.08 9.39
C VAL A 61 -18.11 10.73 8.00
N ARG A 62 -18.44 12.02 7.95
CA ARG A 62 -18.50 12.77 6.70
C ARG A 62 -17.13 12.89 6.04
N GLU A 63 -16.10 13.25 6.82
CA GLU A 63 -14.72 13.31 6.34
C GLU A 63 -14.24 11.95 5.80
N ALA A 64 -14.56 10.85 6.49
CA ALA A 64 -14.20 9.51 6.07
C ALA A 64 -14.90 9.11 4.76
N TYR A 65 -16.18 9.50 4.60
CA TYR A 65 -16.94 9.27 3.38
C TYR A 65 -16.40 10.08 2.19
N ASP A 66 -16.10 11.36 2.41
CA ASP A 66 -15.54 12.25 1.39
C ASP A 66 -14.17 11.73 0.94
N SER A 67 -13.33 11.30 1.88
CA SER A 67 -12.04 10.66 1.61
C SER A 67 -12.17 9.35 0.81
N SER A 68 -13.22 8.56 1.09
CA SER A 68 -13.48 7.28 0.43
C SER A 68 -13.96 7.43 -1.02
N THR A 69 -14.71 8.50 -1.28
CA THR A 69 -15.36 8.76 -2.58
C THR A 69 -14.61 9.77 -3.44
N ARG A 70 -13.55 10.41 -2.92
CA ARG A 70 -12.72 11.39 -3.62
C ARG A 70 -12.17 10.81 -4.93
N ARG A 71 -12.46 11.49 -6.03
CA ARG A 71 -11.88 11.16 -7.34
C ARG A 71 -10.48 11.74 -7.45
N VAL A 72 -9.54 10.94 -7.91
CA VAL A 72 -8.13 11.32 -8.07
C VAL A 72 -7.71 11.05 -9.51
N SER A 73 -7.05 12.02 -10.14
CA SER A 73 -6.57 11.86 -11.51
C SER A 73 -5.39 10.90 -11.58
N THR A 74 -5.26 10.20 -12.71
CA THR A 74 -4.14 9.29 -12.99
C THR A 74 -2.80 10.00 -12.97
N ALA A 75 -2.76 11.26 -13.43
CA ALA A 75 -1.58 12.11 -13.39
C ALA A 75 -1.12 12.40 -11.95
N MET A 76 -2.06 12.71 -11.05
CA MET A 76 -1.74 12.94 -9.64
C MET A 76 -1.22 11.65 -8.98
N LEU A 77 -1.90 10.52 -9.19
CA LEU A 77 -1.46 9.23 -8.63
C LEU A 77 -0.07 8.83 -9.13
N THR A 78 0.20 9.03 -10.42
CA THR A 78 1.50 8.73 -11.01
C THR A 78 2.59 9.65 -10.47
N ARG A 79 2.29 10.95 -10.27
CA ARG A 79 3.24 11.89 -9.66
C ARG A 79 3.58 11.49 -8.23
N ILE A 80 2.59 11.15 -7.42
CA ILE A 80 2.79 10.66 -6.04
C ILE A 80 3.65 9.40 -6.02
N MET A 81 3.36 8.45 -6.92
CA MET A 81 4.16 7.23 -7.07
C MET A 81 5.63 7.54 -7.39
N THR A 82 5.89 8.46 -8.32
CA THR A 82 7.26 8.83 -8.69
C THR A 82 8.00 9.45 -7.51
N MET A 83 7.36 10.37 -6.77
CA MET A 83 7.95 10.98 -5.56
C MET A 83 8.27 9.92 -4.50
N ALA A 84 7.39 8.93 -4.29
CA ALA A 84 7.64 7.83 -3.36
C ALA A 84 8.83 6.96 -3.78
N VAL A 85 8.98 6.72 -5.09
CA VAL A 85 10.09 5.91 -5.63
C VAL A 85 11.43 6.65 -5.56
N GLU A 86 11.41 7.98 -5.71
CA GLU A 86 12.59 8.83 -5.58
C GLU A 86 13.08 8.90 -4.13
N ASP A 87 12.14 9.07 -3.20
CA ASP A 87 12.41 9.10 -1.75
C ASP A 87 12.89 7.74 -1.24
N HIS A 88 12.21 6.65 -1.62
CA HIS A 88 12.62 5.30 -1.27
C HIS A 88 12.60 4.37 -2.48
N GLN A 89 13.79 4.04 -2.97
CA GLN A 89 13.94 3.21 -4.16
C GLN A 89 13.42 1.77 -3.96
N PRO A 90 12.74 1.19 -4.97
CA PRO A 90 12.33 -0.21 -4.93
C PRO A 90 13.52 -1.16 -4.76
N PRO A 91 13.35 -2.25 -3.99
CA PRO A 91 14.40 -3.24 -3.81
C PRO A 91 14.75 -3.94 -5.12
N LEU A 92 15.96 -4.52 -5.15
CA LEU A 92 16.35 -5.41 -6.23
C LEU A 92 15.78 -6.80 -5.96
N VAL A 93 15.14 -7.38 -6.96
CA VAL A 93 14.67 -8.76 -6.93
C VAL A 93 15.37 -9.54 -8.03
N ARG A 94 16.02 -10.66 -7.66
CA ARG A 94 16.75 -11.53 -8.60
C ARG A 94 17.78 -10.77 -9.46
N GLY A 95 18.47 -9.80 -8.85
CA GLY A 95 19.49 -8.98 -9.51
C GLY A 95 18.96 -7.90 -10.45
N ARG A 96 17.63 -7.68 -10.50
CA ARG A 96 17.00 -6.62 -11.31
C ARG A 96 16.16 -5.71 -10.41
N ARG A 97 16.12 -4.42 -10.74
CA ARG A 97 15.30 -3.47 -10.01
C ARG A 97 13.86 -3.51 -10.52
N VAL A 98 12.91 -3.55 -9.60
CA VAL A 98 11.48 -3.41 -9.92
C VAL A 98 11.23 -2.01 -10.48
N LYS A 99 10.56 -1.92 -11.63
CA LYS A 99 10.27 -0.63 -12.28
C LYS A 99 8.76 -0.36 -12.25
N LEU A 100 8.36 0.63 -11.45
CA LEU A 100 7.00 1.17 -11.47
C LEU A 100 6.89 2.17 -12.64
N LYS A 101 5.83 2.08 -13.44
CA LYS A 101 5.65 2.88 -14.67
C LYS A 101 4.62 3.97 -14.49
N TYR A 102 3.42 3.62 -14.05
CA TYR A 102 2.33 4.56 -13.81
C TYR A 102 1.31 3.98 -12.85
N ALA A 103 0.45 4.84 -12.31
CA ALA A 103 -0.63 4.47 -11.41
C ALA A 103 -1.97 5.07 -11.88
N HIS A 104 -3.06 4.34 -11.69
CA HIS A 104 -4.41 4.81 -11.97
C HIS A 104 -5.38 4.36 -10.88
N ALA A 105 -6.54 5.02 -10.80
CA ALA A 105 -7.61 4.61 -9.89
C ALA A 105 -8.30 3.35 -10.44
N GLY A 106 -8.29 2.27 -9.66
CA GLY A 106 -8.99 1.01 -9.98
C GLY A 106 -10.42 0.94 -9.42
N GLY A 107 -10.78 1.87 -8.54
CA GLY A 107 -12.09 1.91 -7.89
C GLY A 107 -12.12 2.97 -6.80
N TYR A 108 -13.32 3.34 -6.39
CA TYR A 108 -13.59 4.28 -5.31
C TYR A 108 -14.47 3.58 -4.27
N ASN A 109 -14.34 3.96 -2.99
CA ASN A 109 -15.05 3.35 -1.87
C ASN A 109 -14.92 1.81 -1.74
N PRO A 110 -13.73 1.29 -1.35
CA PRO A 110 -12.53 2.02 -0.94
C PRO A 110 -11.69 2.52 -2.12
N PRO A 111 -10.86 3.57 -1.94
CA PRO A 111 -9.88 4.00 -2.94
C PRO A 111 -8.92 2.86 -3.29
N ILE A 112 -8.96 2.39 -4.53
CA ILE A 112 -8.04 1.38 -5.06
C ILE A 112 -7.08 2.08 -6.02
N VAL A 113 -5.79 2.01 -5.73
CA VAL A 113 -4.72 2.47 -6.62
C VAL A 113 -4.09 1.27 -7.29
N VAL A 114 -4.14 1.23 -8.62
CA VAL A 114 -3.54 0.16 -9.41
C VAL A 114 -2.24 0.67 -10.02
N ILE A 115 -1.13 0.07 -9.59
CA ILE A 115 0.22 0.40 -10.04
C ILE A 115 0.66 -0.61 -11.10
N HIS A 116 1.07 -0.08 -12.25
CA HIS A 116 1.62 -0.87 -13.35
C HIS A 116 3.13 -0.81 -13.34
N GLY A 117 3.77 -1.94 -13.63
CA GLY A 117 5.23 -1.98 -13.73
C GLY A 117 5.76 -3.33 -14.19
N ASN A 118 7.07 -3.48 -14.09
CA ASN A 118 7.78 -4.73 -14.36
C ASN A 118 8.20 -5.38 -13.04
N GLN A 119 8.00 -6.69 -12.88
CA GLN A 119 8.32 -7.45 -11.66
C GLN A 119 7.61 -6.94 -10.39
N VAL A 120 6.49 -6.24 -10.56
CA VAL A 120 5.75 -5.64 -9.43
C VAL A 120 5.13 -6.68 -8.50
N LYS A 121 4.89 -7.90 -8.99
CA LYS A 121 4.42 -9.03 -8.17
C LYS A 121 5.46 -9.49 -7.16
N GLU A 122 6.74 -9.29 -7.45
CA GLU A 122 7.84 -9.73 -6.58
C GLU A 122 8.22 -8.67 -5.53
N LEU A 123 7.48 -7.55 -5.44
CA LEU A 123 7.70 -6.55 -4.39
C LEU A 123 7.44 -7.15 -3.00
N PRO A 124 8.36 -6.95 -2.03
CA PRO A 124 8.13 -7.30 -0.64
C PRO A 124 6.92 -6.56 -0.07
N ASP A 125 6.21 -7.19 0.86
CA ASP A 125 5.03 -6.59 1.49
C ASP A 125 5.35 -5.33 2.30
N SER A 126 6.58 -5.22 2.82
CA SER A 126 7.09 -4.00 3.44
C SER A 126 7.05 -2.80 2.50
N TYR A 127 7.49 -2.97 1.25
CA TYR A 127 7.48 -1.91 0.24
C TYR A 127 6.05 -1.59 -0.21
N LYS A 128 5.16 -2.59 -0.27
CA LYS A 128 3.72 -2.36 -0.52
C LYS A 128 3.08 -1.51 0.58
N ARG A 129 3.41 -1.78 1.85
CA ARG A 129 2.96 -0.98 3.00
C ARG A 129 3.53 0.43 2.96
N TYR A 130 4.80 0.59 2.60
CA TYR A 130 5.42 1.89 2.40
C TYR A 130 4.65 2.74 1.38
N LEU A 131 4.41 2.19 0.17
CA LEU A 131 3.64 2.89 -0.86
C LEU A 131 2.23 3.22 -0.38
N MET A 132 1.55 2.28 0.28
CA MET A 132 0.21 2.50 0.83
C MET A 132 0.16 3.67 1.80
N ASN A 133 1.13 3.73 2.72
CA ASN A 133 1.25 4.82 3.69
C ASN A 133 1.62 6.15 3.01
N TYR A 134 2.48 6.11 1.98
CA TYR A 134 2.87 7.29 1.22
C TYR A 134 1.67 7.90 0.48
N PHE A 135 0.93 7.08 -0.29
CA PHE A 135 -0.30 7.51 -0.96
C PHE A 135 -1.32 8.07 0.01
N ARG A 136 -1.47 7.44 1.17
CA ARG A 136 -2.39 7.91 2.20
C ARG A 136 -2.01 9.29 2.71
N LYS A 137 -0.74 9.52 3.03
CA LYS A 137 -0.24 10.83 3.49
C LYS A 137 -0.40 11.89 2.40
N SER A 138 -0.02 11.59 1.15
CA SER A 138 -0.09 12.56 0.05
C SER A 138 -1.49 12.91 -0.40
N LEU A 139 -2.47 12.00 -0.25
CA LEU A 139 -3.87 12.23 -0.61
C LEU A 139 -4.73 12.70 0.57
N GLU A 140 -4.14 12.81 1.76
CA GLU A 140 -4.80 13.19 3.01
C GLU A 140 -6.05 12.34 3.30
N VAL A 141 -5.99 11.04 2.97
CA VAL A 141 -7.13 10.13 3.12
C VAL A 141 -7.26 9.73 4.58
N MET A 142 -8.37 10.14 5.18
CA MET A 142 -8.74 9.81 6.56
C MET A 142 -9.95 8.87 6.59
N GLY A 143 -10.00 8.01 7.59
CA GLY A 143 -11.10 7.09 7.85
C GLY A 143 -11.24 5.93 6.86
N THR A 144 -10.50 5.88 5.75
CA THR A 144 -10.66 4.84 4.73
C THR A 144 -9.33 4.16 4.38
N PRO A 145 -9.26 2.81 4.34
CA PRO A 145 -8.05 2.12 3.91
C PRO A 145 -7.82 2.27 2.40
N ILE A 146 -6.63 2.73 2.01
CA ILE A 146 -6.21 2.71 0.61
C ILE A 146 -5.72 1.31 0.24
N ARG A 147 -6.23 0.75 -0.86
CA ARG A 147 -5.77 -0.55 -1.36
C ARG A 147 -4.87 -0.34 -2.56
N ILE A 148 -3.65 -0.86 -2.50
CA ILE A 148 -2.75 -0.89 -3.65
C ILE A 148 -2.82 -2.26 -4.31
N GLN A 149 -3.09 -2.27 -5.61
CA GLN A 149 -2.99 -3.44 -6.45
C GLN A 149 -1.84 -3.28 -7.44
N PHE A 150 -1.11 -4.35 -7.67
CA PHE A 150 0.00 -4.36 -8.63
C PHE A 150 -0.41 -5.17 -9.85
N LYS A 151 -0.31 -4.55 -11.02
CA LYS A 151 -0.53 -5.22 -12.30
C LYS A 151 0.76 -5.25 -13.10
N GLU A 152 1.11 -6.45 -13.55
CA GLU A 152 2.21 -6.66 -14.48
C GLU A 152 1.63 -6.95 -15.87
N GLY A 153 2.31 -6.47 -16.91
CA GLY A 153 1.97 -6.86 -18.28
C GLY A 153 2.29 -8.34 -18.52
N GLU A 154 1.59 -8.98 -19.45
CA GLU A 154 1.97 -10.33 -19.86
C GLU A 154 3.36 -10.31 -20.50
N ASN A 155 4.21 -11.25 -20.09
CA ASN A 155 5.51 -11.43 -20.70
C ASN A 155 5.39 -12.46 -21.84
N PRO A 156 5.37 -12.04 -23.12
CA PRO A 156 5.21 -12.94 -24.26
C PRO A 156 6.36 -13.94 -24.44
N TYR A 157 7.44 -13.81 -23.66
CA TYR A 157 8.60 -14.69 -23.69
C TYR A 157 8.70 -15.65 -22.50
N ALA A 158 7.74 -15.63 -21.55
CA ALA A 158 7.82 -16.44 -20.32
C ALA A 158 7.98 -17.95 -20.60
N ASN A 159 7.30 -18.46 -21.64
CA ASN A 159 7.33 -19.88 -22.02
C ASN A 159 8.27 -20.16 -23.20
N LYS A 160 8.94 -19.15 -23.77
CA LYS A 160 9.87 -19.34 -24.89
C LYS A 160 11.27 -19.58 -24.34
N ARG A 161 11.78 -20.80 -24.48
CA ARG A 161 13.20 -21.08 -24.23
C ARG A 161 14.02 -20.24 -25.20
N ASN A 162 14.96 -19.47 -24.67
CA ASN A 162 15.86 -18.66 -25.47
C ASN A 162 16.82 -19.62 -26.22
N THR A 163 16.47 -19.99 -27.44
CA THR A 163 17.33 -20.82 -28.29
C THR A 163 18.58 -20.01 -28.61
N LEU A 164 19.74 -20.53 -28.21
CA LEU A 164 21.03 -19.90 -28.51
C LEU A 164 21.12 -19.61 -30.01
N THR A 165 21.45 -18.38 -30.38
CA THR A 165 21.67 -18.04 -31.79
C THR A 165 22.82 -18.89 -32.35
N PRO A 166 22.89 -19.11 -33.68
CA PRO A 166 23.96 -19.88 -34.29
C PRO A 166 25.38 -19.39 -33.89
N THR A 167 25.54 -18.09 -33.72
CA THR A 167 26.77 -17.45 -33.21
C THR A 167 27.04 -17.76 -31.75
N GLN A 168 26.03 -17.70 -30.87
CA GLN A 168 26.17 -18.08 -29.45
C GLN A 168 26.49 -19.58 -29.29
N MET A 169 25.89 -20.45 -30.11
CA MET A 169 26.23 -21.88 -30.13
C MET A 169 27.69 -22.11 -30.55
N ARG A 170 28.16 -21.42 -31.60
CA ARG A 170 29.58 -21.50 -32.03
C ARG A 170 30.52 -21.00 -30.92
N LYS A 171 30.21 -19.89 -30.26
CA LYS A 171 30.99 -19.35 -29.14
C LYS A 171 31.06 -20.33 -27.97
N ARG A 172 29.92 -20.91 -27.57
CA ARG A 172 29.85 -21.94 -26.51
C ARG A 172 30.64 -23.20 -26.86
N LYS A 173 30.55 -23.69 -28.11
CA LYS A 173 31.34 -24.83 -28.59
C LYS A 173 32.85 -24.55 -28.53
N ARG A 174 33.30 -23.36 -28.94
CA ARG A 174 34.72 -22.94 -28.85
C ARG A 174 35.21 -22.93 -27.40
N LEU A 175 34.43 -22.33 -26.50
CA LEU A 175 34.75 -22.25 -25.07
C LEU A 175 34.84 -23.64 -24.43
N MET A 176 33.87 -24.51 -24.71
CA MET A 176 33.85 -25.90 -24.21
C MET A 176 35.04 -26.73 -24.73
N LYS A 177 35.47 -26.51 -25.98
CA LYS A 177 36.66 -27.18 -26.54
C LYS A 177 37.93 -26.76 -25.80
N HIS A 178 38.04 -25.48 -25.42
CA HIS A 178 39.18 -24.97 -24.67
C HIS A 178 39.24 -25.57 -23.26
N ILE A 179 38.10 -25.58 -22.54
CA ILE A 179 38.00 -26.16 -21.19
C ILE A 179 38.33 -27.66 -21.20
N LYS A 180 37.87 -28.41 -22.20
CA LYS A 180 38.20 -29.85 -22.34
C LYS A 180 39.65 -30.14 -22.71
N LYS A 181 40.38 -29.18 -23.27
CA LYS A 181 41.81 -29.33 -23.61
C LYS A 181 42.73 -28.91 -22.46
N SER A 182 42.19 -28.16 -21.50
CA SER A 182 42.86 -27.70 -20.28
C SER A 182 42.71 -28.68 -19.11
N LYS A 183 41.96 -29.76 -19.29
CA LYS A 183 41.76 -30.86 -18.34
C LYS A 183 42.44 -32.10 -18.90
#